data_AF-A0A7K4TNM7-F1
#
_entry.id   AF-A0A7K4TNM7-F1
#
_cell.length_a   1.000
_cell.length_b   1.000
_cell.length_c   1.000
_cell.angle_alpha   90.00
_cell.angle_beta   90.00
_cell.angle_gamma   90.00
#
_symmetry.space_group_name_H-M   'P 1'
#
loop_
_entity.id
_entity.type
_entity.pdbx_description
1 polymer ?
#
loop_
_entity_poly.entity_id
_entity_poly.type
_entity_poly.pdbx_seq_one_letter_code
_entity_poly.pdbx_strand_id
1 'polypeptide(L)'
;MLEILSLIRSDGDPRWCRSVPNWDRGPWLETVLGLRRARGNPRPRLISSHLPIQLFPKAFFTSKAKVIYTVRNPKDVLVSLYHFARIFRPYKDPGSLEQFLEKFLE
;
A
#
# COMPACT_ATOMS: atom_id res chain seq x y z
N MET A 1 -1.63 -4.05 8.19
CA MET A 1 -0.29 -3.53 8.55
C MET A 1 -0.30 -2.03 8.87
N LEU A 2 -0.71 -1.15 7.93
CA LEU A 2 -0.69 0.30 8.15
C LEU A 2 -1.45 0.76 9.40
N GLU A 3 -2.59 0.15 9.71
CA GLU A 3 -3.38 0.47 10.91
C GLU A 3 -2.62 0.18 12.21
N ILE A 4 -1.99 -1.00 12.28
CA ILE A 4 -1.17 -1.42 13.41
C ILE A 4 -0.02 -0.42 13.62
N LEU A 5 0.67 -0.04 12.54
CA LEU A 5 1.76 0.95 12.61
C LEU A 5 1.26 2.34 13.01
N SER A 6 0.04 2.71 12.63
CA SER A 6 -0.55 3.99 13.00
C SER A 6 -0.85 4.04 14.50
N LEU A 7 -1.36 2.94 15.06
CA LEU A 7 -1.59 2.81 16.50
C LEU A 7 -0.28 2.76 17.28
N ILE A 8 0.74 2.02 16.82
CA ILE A 8 2.07 2.02 17.45
C ILE A 8 2.67 3.43 17.47
N ARG A 9 2.54 4.18 16.36
CA ARG A 9 3.01 5.58 16.28
C ARG A 9 2.29 6.50 17.26
N SER A 10 1.01 6.22 17.54
CA SER A 10 0.16 7.02 18.43
C SER A 10 0.09 6.46 19.85
N ASP A 11 1.01 5.58 20.24
CA ASP A 11 1.03 4.95 21.58
C ASP A 11 -0.33 4.31 21.95
N GLY A 12 -0.97 3.67 20.97
CA GLY A 12 -2.28 3.04 21.11
C GLY A 12 -3.49 3.97 20.98
N ASP A 13 -3.31 5.30 20.88
CA ASP A 13 -4.41 6.24 20.76
C ASP A 13 -5.11 6.14 19.38
N PRO A 14 -6.40 5.77 19.32
CA PRO A 14 -7.11 5.59 18.06
C PRO A 14 -7.60 6.89 17.42
N ARG A 15 -7.52 8.04 18.10
CA ARG A 15 -8.08 9.32 17.61
C ARG A 15 -7.59 9.66 16.21
N TRP A 16 -6.29 9.52 15.96
CA TRP A 16 -5.69 9.79 14.65
C TRP A 16 -6.17 8.80 13.57
N CYS A 17 -6.28 7.52 13.92
CA CYS A 17 -6.74 6.48 13.00
C CYS A 17 -8.21 6.65 12.59
N ARG A 18 -9.03 7.19 13.50
CA ARG A 18 -10.46 7.47 13.28
C ARG A 18 -10.72 8.79 12.56
N SER A 19 -9.86 9.79 12.71
CA SER A 19 -10.05 11.12 12.14
C SER A 19 -9.38 11.33 10.78
N VAL A 20 -8.33 10.56 10.47
CA VAL A 20 -7.55 10.72 9.23
C VAL A 20 -7.62 9.44 8.39
N PRO A 21 -8.00 9.53 7.10
CA PRO A 21 -8.01 8.39 6.19
C PRO A 21 -6.64 7.70 6.09
N ASN A 22 -6.65 6.39 5.84
CA ASN A 22 -5.44 5.59 5.81
C ASN A 22 -4.42 6.07 4.75
N TRP A 23 -4.87 6.48 3.56
CA TRP A 23 -4.03 6.99 2.47
C TRP A 23 -3.43 8.37 2.75
N ASP A 24 -3.91 9.10 3.76
CA ASP A 24 -3.30 10.34 4.23
C ASP A 24 -2.30 10.07 5.35
N ARG A 25 -2.56 9.05 6.20
CA ARG A 25 -1.63 8.59 7.25
C ARG A 25 -0.40 7.90 6.68
N GLY A 26 -0.60 7.01 5.71
CA GLY A 26 0.43 6.20 5.04
C GLY A 26 0.29 6.27 3.52
N PRO A 27 0.57 7.44 2.91
CA PRO A 27 0.39 7.64 1.48
C PRO A 27 1.24 6.71 0.60
N TRP A 28 0.69 6.36 -0.57
CA TRP A 28 1.34 5.52 -1.57
C TRP A 28 2.41 6.30 -2.35
N LEU A 29 3.67 5.88 -2.22
CA LEU A 29 4.84 6.55 -2.75
C LEU A 29 4.80 6.75 -4.27
N GLU A 30 4.32 5.73 -4.98
CA GLU A 30 4.23 5.66 -6.45
C GLU A 30 3.19 6.61 -7.05
N THR A 31 2.30 7.20 -6.24
CA THR A 31 1.29 8.13 -6.73
C THR A 31 1.76 9.57 -6.60
N VAL A 32 1.45 10.42 -7.60
CA VAL A 32 1.81 11.87 -7.56
C VAL A 32 1.26 12.54 -6.30
N LEU A 33 0.02 12.23 -5.95
CA LEU A 33 -0.63 12.79 -4.76
C LEU A 33 -0.04 12.23 -3.46
N GLY A 34 0.24 10.92 -3.41
CA GLY A 34 0.85 10.29 -2.25
C GLY A 34 2.26 10.79 -1.96
N LEU A 35 3.10 10.99 -3.00
CA LEU A 35 4.42 11.60 -2.82
C LEU A 35 4.32 13.03 -2.26
N ARG A 36 3.38 13.85 -2.76
CA ARG A 36 3.15 15.20 -2.24
C ARG A 36 2.73 15.16 -0.76
N ARG A 37 1.78 14.27 -0.40
CA ARG A 37 1.35 14.08 1.00
C ARG A 37 2.49 13.60 1.89
N ALA A 38 3.26 12.61 1.45
CA ALA A 38 4.39 12.07 2.20
C ALA A 38 5.46 13.13 2.54
N ARG A 39 5.65 14.13 1.66
CA ARG A 39 6.55 15.26 1.91
C ARG A 39 6.03 16.22 2.98
N GLY A 40 4.72 16.42 3.07
CA GLY A 40 4.08 17.28 4.08
C GLY A 40 3.85 16.62 5.44
N ASN A 41 3.82 15.29 5.51
CA ASN A 41 3.54 14.57 6.76
C ASN A 41 4.64 14.77 7.82
N PRO A 42 4.27 15.03 9.10
CA PRO A 42 5.23 15.17 10.19
C PRO A 42 5.94 13.83 10.49
N ARG A 43 7.18 13.92 10.99
CA ARG A 43 7.94 12.75 11.45
C ARG A 43 7.35 12.19 12.76
N PRO A 44 7.44 10.87 13.02
CA PRO A 44 7.93 9.83 12.12
C PRO A 44 6.94 9.54 10.98
N ARG A 45 7.41 9.45 9.74
CA ARG A 45 6.53 9.28 8.56
C ARG A 45 6.19 7.81 8.35
N LEU A 46 4.91 7.53 8.12
CA LEU A 46 4.45 6.25 7.55
C LEU A 46 4.26 6.45 6.05
N ILE A 47 4.76 5.53 5.24
CA ILE A 47 4.69 5.56 3.78
C ILE A 47 4.40 4.14 3.32
N SER A 48 3.51 3.99 2.34
CA SER A 48 3.15 2.70 1.74
C SER A 48 3.70 2.61 0.32
N SER A 49 4.01 1.40 -0.15
CA SER A 49 4.37 1.18 -1.56
C SER A 49 4.11 -0.26 -1.98
N HIS A 50 3.68 -0.44 -3.22
CA HIS A 50 3.63 -1.71 -3.93
C HIS A 50 4.76 -1.87 -4.96
N LEU A 51 5.72 -0.93 -5.00
CA LEU A 51 6.82 -1.00 -5.97
C LEU A 51 7.70 -2.23 -5.70
N PRO A 52 8.08 -2.95 -6.76
CA PRO A 52 9.09 -4.00 -6.65
C PRO A 52 10.47 -3.38 -6.40
N ILE A 53 11.40 -4.16 -5.85
CA ILE A 53 12.69 -3.65 -5.36
C ILE A 53 13.50 -2.90 -6.43
N GLN A 54 13.40 -3.34 -7.69
CA GLN A 54 14.07 -2.72 -8.84
C GLN A 54 13.54 -1.31 -9.18
N LEU A 55 12.32 -0.97 -8.77
CA LEU A 55 11.72 0.36 -8.94
C LEU A 55 11.72 1.17 -7.64
N PHE A 56 12.19 0.61 -6.53
CA PHE A 56 12.19 1.28 -5.24
C PHE A 56 13.28 2.37 -5.17
N PRO A 57 13.09 3.48 -4.41
CA PRO A 57 14.07 4.56 -4.40
C PRO A 57 15.45 4.11 -3.93
N LYS A 58 16.48 4.28 -4.77
CA LYS A 58 17.87 3.89 -4.44
C LYS A 58 18.38 4.50 -3.14
N ALA A 59 17.94 5.72 -2.83
CA ALA A 59 18.27 6.43 -1.59
C ALA A 59 17.81 5.69 -0.32
N PHE A 60 16.85 4.78 -0.41
CA PHE A 60 16.43 3.95 0.72
C PHE A 60 17.58 3.08 1.24
N PHE A 61 18.33 2.43 0.34
CA PHE A 61 19.35 1.44 0.69
C PHE A 61 20.56 2.03 1.43
N THR A 62 20.76 3.34 1.34
CA THR A 62 21.79 4.07 2.09
C THR A 62 21.23 4.85 3.29
N SER A 63 19.93 4.72 3.58
CA SER A 63 19.25 5.47 4.64
C SER A 63 19.07 4.66 5.92
N LYS A 64 18.61 5.33 6.99
CA LYS A 64 18.16 4.67 8.24
C LYS A 64 16.66 4.36 8.26
N ALA A 65 15.98 4.47 7.12
CA ALA A 65 14.56 4.15 7.04
C ALA A 65 14.34 2.64 7.24
N LYS A 66 13.17 2.27 7.75
CA LYS A 66 12.78 0.87 7.99
C LYS A 66 11.66 0.48 7.05
N VAL A 67 11.64 -0.78 6.62
CA VAL A 67 10.57 -1.35 5.80
C VAL A 67 9.98 -2.56 6.51
N ILE A 68 8.66 -2.71 6.42
CA ILE A 68 7.96 -3.94 6.78
C ILE A 68 7.35 -4.48 5.50
N TYR A 69 7.93 -5.56 4.98
CA TYR A 69 7.43 -6.23 3.79
C TYR A 69 6.34 -7.23 4.18
N THR A 70 5.19 -7.20 3.51
CA THR A 70 4.06 -8.09 3.79
C THR A 70 3.87 -9.05 2.62
N VAL A 71 3.85 -10.35 2.92
CA VAL A 71 3.54 -11.41 1.97
C VAL A 71 2.24 -12.11 2.35
N ARG A 72 1.52 -12.62 1.36
CA ARG A 72 0.29 -13.41 1.51
C ARG A 72 0.35 -14.57 0.52
N ASN A 73 -0.36 -15.66 0.80
CA ASN A 73 -0.50 -16.77 -0.12
C ASN A 73 -0.96 -16.24 -1.51
N PRO A 74 -0.23 -16.55 -2.61
CA PRO A 74 -0.52 -15.98 -3.92
C PRO A 74 -1.92 -16.35 -4.45
N LYS A 75 -2.45 -17.52 -4.05
CA LYS A 75 -3.82 -17.92 -4.41
C LYS A 75 -4.86 -16.98 -3.80
N ASP A 76 -4.64 -16.54 -2.56
CA ASP A 76 -5.52 -15.59 -1.89
C ASP A 76 -5.34 -14.17 -2.42
N VAL A 77 -4.11 -13.81 -2.82
CA VAL A 77 -3.82 -12.52 -3.48
C VAL A 77 -4.59 -12.42 -4.79
N LEU A 78 -4.54 -13.46 -5.62
CA LEU A 78 -5.30 -13.53 -6.88
C LEU A 78 -6.79 -13.28 -6.65
N VAL A 79 -7.42 -14.06 -5.77
CA VAL A 79 -8.87 -13.94 -5.49
C VAL A 79 -9.21 -12.55 -4.95
N SER A 80 -8.39 -12.03 -4.03
CA SER A 80 -8.59 -10.68 -3.48
C SER A 80 -8.45 -9.59 -4.54
N LEU A 81 -7.49 -9.72 -5.46
CA LEU A 81 -7.26 -8.75 -6.53
C LEU A 81 -8.36 -8.81 -7.59
N TYR A 82 -8.86 -10.01 -7.91
CA TYR A 82 -10.00 -10.19 -8.81
C TYR A 82 -11.23 -9.41 -8.33
N HIS A 83 -11.60 -9.58 -7.05
CA HIS A 83 -12.72 -8.83 -6.47
C HIS A 83 -12.43 -7.33 -6.37
N PHE A 84 -11.19 -6.94 -6.05
CA PHE A 84 -10.79 -5.53 -6.04
C PHE A 84 -10.93 -4.88 -7.43
N ALA A 85 -10.51 -5.56 -8.49
CA ALA A 85 -10.64 -5.08 -9.87
C ALA A 85 -12.11 -4.91 -10.29
N ARG A 86 -13.04 -5.73 -9.78
CA ARG A 86 -14.48 -5.58 -10.05
C ARG A 86 -15.11 -4.36 -9.38
N ILE A 87 -14.60 -3.92 -8.23
CA ILE A 87 -15.17 -2.80 -7.46
C ILE A 87 -14.44 -1.48 -7.71
N PHE A 88 -13.15 -1.52 -8.05
CA PHE A 88 -12.34 -0.33 -8.26
C PHE A 88 -12.42 0.13 -9.71
N ARG A 89 -13.28 1.13 -9.97
CA ARG A 89 -13.60 1.65 -11.31
C ARG A 89 -12.42 1.92 -12.26
N PRO A 90 -11.23 2.34 -11.80
CA PRO A 90 -10.08 2.49 -12.68
C PRO A 90 -9.55 1.17 -13.29
N TYR A 91 -9.90 0.00 -12.74
CA TYR A 91 -9.63 -1.27 -13.43
C TYR A 91 -10.62 -1.48 -14.57
N LYS A 92 -10.12 -2.11 -15.63
CA LYS A 92 -10.97 -2.73 -16.65
C LYS A 92 -11.70 -3.92 -16.02
N ASP A 93 -12.84 -4.28 -16.60
CA ASP A 93 -13.56 -5.49 -16.20
C ASP A 93 -12.60 -6.70 -16.23
N PRO A 94 -12.41 -7.40 -15.09
CA PRO A 94 -11.49 -8.52 -15.04
C PRO A 94 -11.97 -9.77 -15.81
N GLY A 95 -13.26 -9.85 -16.17
CA GLY A 95 -13.82 -11.02 -16.85
C GLY A 95 -14.04 -12.21 -15.91
N SER A 96 -13.86 -13.44 -16.41
CA SER A 96 -13.95 -14.64 -15.57
C SER A 96 -12.72 -14.77 -14.66
N LEU A 97 -12.84 -15.56 -13.59
CA LEU A 97 -11.71 -15.77 -12.68
C LEU A 97 -10.56 -16.52 -13.38
N GLU A 98 -10.88 -17.42 -14.31
CA GLU A 98 -9.92 -18.19 -15.11
C GLU A 98 -9.10 -17.26 -16.02
N GLN A 99 -9.77 -16.35 -16.75
CA GLN A 99 -9.11 -15.33 -17.57
C GLN A 99 -8.25 -14.40 -16.72
N PHE A 100 -8.68 -14.09 -15.50
CA PHE A 100 -7.92 -13.27 -14.57
C PHE A 100 -6.70 -14.02 -14.01
N LEU A 101 -6.84 -15.32 -13.75
CA LEU A 101 -5.74 -16.20 -13.32
C LEU A 101 -4.65 -16.27 -14.38
N GLU A 102 -5.01 -16.49 -15.65
CA GLU A 102 -4.04 -16.51 -16.76
C GLU A 102 -3.22 -15.22 -16.79
N LYS A 103 -3.89 -14.05 -16.76
CA LYS A 103 -3.22 -12.74 -16.71
C LYS A 103 -2.38 -12.49 -15.46
N PHE A 104 -2.73 -13.12 -14.33
CA PHE A 104 -2.00 -12.96 -13.08
C PHE A 104 -0.70 -13.77 -13.05
N LEU A 105 -0.61 -14.84 -13.85
CA LEU A 105 0.57 -15.70 -13.95
C LEU A 105 1.58 -15.24 -15.01
N GLU A 106 1.17 -14.35 -15.92
CA GLU A 106 2.03 -13.63 -16.86
C GLU A 106 2.95 -12.61 -16.17
#